data_AF-A0A2R6MD41-F1
#
_entry.id   AF-A0A2R6MD41-F1
#
_cell.length_a   1.000
_cell.length_b   1.000
_cell.length_c   1.000
_cell.angle_alpha   90.00
_cell.angle_beta   90.00
_cell.angle_gamma   90.00
#
_symmetry.space_group_name_H-M   'P 1'
#
loop_
_entity.id
_entity.type
_entity.pdbx_description
1 polymer ?
#
loop_
_entity_poly.entity_id
_entity_poly.type
_entity_poly.pdbx_seq_one_letter_code
_entity_poly.pdbx_strand_id
1 'polypeptide(L)'
;MSGDTQTLERLSEEYRASIPTDLRTTRPFQWYLDEVHDEPRVARNAHQRVADMFDFYGTEYDDEDGVMEYHLASEDPLFGGENTFYGREIHEAIHEFVNKVKSGARGLGPERRIKLLLGP
;
A
#
# COMPACT_ATOMS: atom_id res chain seq x y z
N MET A 1 27.35 -0.04 -32.05
CA MET A 1 26.99 -0.92 -30.92
C MET A 1 27.30 -0.33 -29.53
N SER A 2 28.10 0.74 -29.38
CA SER A 2 28.43 1.33 -28.06
C SER A 2 27.40 2.33 -27.51
N GLY A 3 26.46 2.82 -28.34
CA GLY A 3 25.46 3.81 -27.92
C GLY A 3 24.29 3.22 -27.11
N ASP A 4 23.94 1.96 -27.34
CA ASP A 4 22.86 1.28 -26.61
C ASP A 4 23.25 0.94 -25.16
N THR A 5 24.50 0.56 -24.91
CA THR A 5 24.99 0.25 -23.55
C THR A 5 24.97 1.47 -22.64
N GLN A 6 25.45 2.63 -23.14
CA GLN A 6 25.42 3.90 -22.40
C GLN A 6 23.99 4.37 -22.10
N THR A 7 23.04 4.00 -22.96
CA THR A 7 21.62 4.33 -22.77
C THR A 7 20.98 3.46 -21.70
N LEU A 8 21.32 2.17 -21.64
CA LEU A 8 20.84 1.23 -20.61
C LEU A 8 21.43 1.52 -19.23
N GLU A 9 22.71 1.89 -19.16
CA GLU A 9 23.35 2.30 -17.90
C GLU A 9 22.69 3.55 -17.32
N ARG A 10 22.44 4.57 -18.15
CA ARG A 10 21.72 5.78 -17.73
C ARG A 10 20.28 5.49 -17.26
N LEU A 11 19.58 4.59 -17.96
CA LEU A 11 18.24 4.14 -17.56
C LEU A 11 18.26 3.36 -16.23
N SER A 12 19.30 2.55 -16.01
CA SER A 12 19.50 1.83 -14.77
C SER A 12 19.81 2.77 -13.60
N GLU A 13 20.58 3.82 -13.84
CA GLU A 13 20.87 4.88 -12.85
C GLU A 13 19.63 5.70 -12.51
N GLU A 14 18.86 6.15 -13.52
CA GLU A 14 17.60 6.86 -13.30
C GLU A 14 16.58 6.00 -12.55
N TYR A 15 16.47 4.71 -12.91
CA TYR A 15 15.63 3.76 -12.20
C TYR A 15 16.11 3.52 -10.77
N ARG A 16 17.43 3.38 -10.56
CA ARG A 16 17.99 3.28 -9.20
C ARG A 16 17.64 4.52 -8.40
N ALA A 17 17.81 5.72 -8.96
CA ALA A 17 17.56 6.99 -8.29
C ALA A 17 16.09 7.19 -7.88
N SER A 18 15.13 6.62 -8.62
CA SER A 18 13.70 6.71 -8.31
C SER A 18 13.23 5.74 -7.23
N ILE A 19 13.94 4.65 -6.96
CA ILE A 19 13.58 3.69 -5.90
C ILE A 19 14.03 4.22 -4.53
N PRO A 20 13.17 4.26 -3.49
CA PRO A 20 13.55 4.58 -2.11
C PRO A 20 14.81 3.82 -1.63
N THR A 21 15.69 4.49 -0.89
CA THR A 21 17.05 3.98 -0.60
C THR A 21 17.06 2.71 0.26
N ASP A 22 16.05 2.54 1.10
CA ASP A 22 15.80 1.34 1.92
C ASP A 22 15.45 0.10 1.08
N LEU A 23 14.78 0.28 -0.06
CA LEU A 23 14.43 -0.79 -1.00
C LEU A 23 15.61 -1.21 -1.91
N ARG A 24 16.75 -0.51 -1.86
CA ARG A 24 17.93 -0.78 -2.72
C ARG A 24 18.89 -1.84 -2.17
N THR A 25 18.76 -2.24 -0.90
CA THR A 25 19.76 -3.09 -0.24
C THR A 25 19.36 -4.56 -0.31
N THR A 26 20.13 -5.35 -1.04
CA THR A 26 19.99 -6.82 -1.03
C THR A 26 20.44 -7.38 0.31
N ARG A 27 19.64 -8.27 0.90
CA ARG A 27 19.96 -9.00 2.14
C ARG A 27 20.00 -10.52 1.88
N PRO A 28 20.85 -11.29 2.58
CA PRO A 28 20.85 -12.74 2.49
C PRO A 28 19.57 -13.33 3.11
N PHE A 29 19.20 -14.56 2.73
CA PHE A 29 18.04 -15.25 3.30
C PHE A 29 18.13 -15.40 4.83
N GLN A 30 19.34 -15.60 5.37
CA GLN A 30 19.56 -15.69 6.82
C GLN A 30 19.08 -14.44 7.55
N TRP A 31 19.35 -13.24 7.01
CA TRP A 31 18.88 -11.99 7.60
C TRP A 31 17.35 -11.98 7.73
N TYR A 32 16.63 -12.50 6.73
CA TYR A 32 15.17 -12.58 6.81
C TYR A 32 14.70 -13.55 7.90
N LEU A 33 15.38 -14.69 8.08
CA LEU A 33 15.05 -15.63 9.15
C LEU A 33 15.29 -15.03 10.53
N ASP A 34 16.39 -14.32 10.71
CA ASP A 34 16.72 -13.62 11.96
C ASP A 34 15.67 -12.53 12.24
N GLU A 35 15.31 -11.74 11.22
CA GLU A 35 14.27 -10.70 11.32
C GLU A 35 12.89 -11.28 11.67
N VAL A 36 12.52 -12.43 11.10
CA VAL A 36 11.24 -13.10 11.44
C VAL A 36 11.25 -13.63 12.87
N HIS A 37 12.41 -14.04 13.39
CA HIS A 37 12.53 -14.47 14.78
C HIS A 37 12.39 -13.28 15.75
N ASP A 38 13.06 -12.17 15.45
CA ASP A 38 13.10 -10.98 16.32
C ASP A 38 11.82 -10.13 16.19
N GLU A 39 11.28 -9.99 14.98
CA GLU A 39 10.05 -9.26 14.67
C GLU A 39 9.13 -10.10 13.76
N PRO A 40 8.30 -10.99 14.34
CA PRO A 40 7.43 -11.89 13.58
C PRO A 40 6.43 -11.18 12.66
N ARG A 41 6.13 -9.88 12.89
CA ARG A 41 5.21 -9.11 12.03
C ARG A 41 5.74 -8.97 10.60
N VAL A 42 7.04 -9.08 10.37
CA VAL A 42 7.65 -9.03 9.01
C VAL A 42 7.13 -10.15 8.11
N ALA A 43 6.73 -11.30 8.68
CA ALA A 43 6.16 -12.43 7.94
C ALA A 43 4.70 -12.23 7.50
N ARG A 44 4.01 -11.17 7.97
CA ARG A 44 2.61 -10.89 7.58
C ARG A 44 2.53 -10.59 6.09
N ASN A 45 1.47 -11.06 5.43
CA ASN A 45 1.28 -10.83 4.01
C ASN A 45 0.89 -9.36 3.71
N ALA A 46 0.93 -8.98 2.43
CA ALA A 46 0.62 -7.60 2.03
C ALA A 46 -0.79 -7.16 2.42
N HIS A 47 -1.80 -8.03 2.28
CA HIS A 47 -3.18 -7.69 2.67
C HIS A 47 -3.31 -7.42 4.16
N GLN A 48 -2.63 -8.22 5.01
CA GLN A 48 -2.60 -8.01 6.45
C GLN A 48 -1.98 -6.65 6.78
N ARG A 49 -0.82 -6.32 6.20
CA ARG A 49 -0.16 -5.04 6.46
C ARG A 49 -1.00 -3.83 6.04
N VAL A 50 -1.66 -3.90 4.88
CA VAL A 50 -2.54 -2.81 4.41
C VAL A 50 -3.81 -2.73 5.26
N ALA A 51 -4.40 -3.87 5.65
CA ALA A 51 -5.54 -3.87 6.57
C ALA A 51 -5.16 -3.23 7.92
N ASP A 52 -4.02 -3.64 8.49
CA ASP A 52 -3.49 -3.10 9.73
C ASP A 52 -3.23 -1.59 9.61
N MET A 53 -2.81 -1.09 8.44
CA MET A 53 -2.62 0.34 8.18
C MET A 53 -3.95 1.12 8.26
N PHE A 54 -5.02 0.64 7.62
CA PHE A 54 -6.34 1.27 7.73
C PHE A 54 -6.91 1.18 9.15
N ASP A 55 -6.74 0.04 9.83
CA ASP A 55 -7.20 -0.15 11.20
C ASP A 55 -6.43 0.73 12.20
N PHE A 56 -5.14 0.97 11.95
CA PHE A 56 -4.29 1.82 12.80
C PHE A 56 -4.74 3.28 12.81
N TYR A 57 -5.00 3.85 11.63
CA TYR A 57 -5.46 5.24 11.53
C TYR A 57 -6.92 5.39 11.93
N GLY A 58 -7.73 4.35 11.72
CA GLY A 58 -9.12 4.31 12.16
C GLY A 58 -10.12 4.77 11.10
N THR A 59 -11.37 4.83 11.53
CA THR A 59 -12.52 5.17 10.69
C THR A 59 -13.55 5.97 11.45
N GLU A 60 -14.27 6.83 10.75
CA GLU A 60 -15.42 7.56 11.23
C GLU A 60 -16.64 7.25 10.35
N TYR A 61 -17.83 7.29 10.94
CA TYR A 61 -19.08 7.17 10.19
C TYR A 61 -19.68 8.56 10.06
N ASP A 62 -19.83 9.03 8.82
CA ASP A 62 -20.51 10.29 8.54
C ASP A 62 -22.02 10.02 8.53
N ASP A 63 -22.73 10.55 9.53
CA ASP A 63 -24.19 10.43 9.65
C ASP A 63 -24.95 11.26 8.61
N GLU A 64 -24.37 12.34 8.08
CA GLU A 64 -25.00 13.21 7.07
C GLU A 64 -24.96 12.58 5.68
N ASP A 65 -23.78 12.10 5.28
CA ASP A 65 -23.56 11.46 3.98
C ASP A 65 -23.83 9.95 3.99
N GLY A 66 -23.95 9.35 5.19
CA GLY A 66 -24.25 7.94 5.41
C GLY A 66 -23.11 7.00 5.01
N VAL A 67 -21.87 7.49 4.97
CA VAL A 67 -20.69 6.78 4.44
C VAL A 67 -19.64 6.56 5.52
N MET A 68 -18.85 5.49 5.40
CA MET A 68 -17.71 5.24 6.29
C MET A 68 -16.44 5.85 5.72
N GLU A 69 -15.85 6.77 6.46
CA GLU A 69 -14.60 7.41 6.12
C GLU A 69 -13.43 6.72 6.84
N TYR A 70 -12.29 6.66 6.16
CA TYR A 70 -11.04 6.13 6.71
C TYR A 70 -10.07 7.29 6.86
N HIS A 71 -9.57 7.57 8.05
CA HIS A 71 -8.71 8.75 8.31
C HIS A 71 -7.47 8.77 7.41
N LEU A 72 -6.92 7.59 7.08
CA LEU A 72 -5.83 7.47 6.12
C LEU A 72 -6.13 8.12 4.75
N ALA A 73 -7.40 8.11 4.33
CA ALA A 73 -7.85 8.68 3.07
C ALA A 73 -8.54 10.04 3.22
N SER A 74 -9.32 10.26 4.30
CA SER A 74 -10.04 11.53 4.53
C SER A 74 -9.16 12.63 5.15
N GLU A 75 -8.03 12.29 5.76
CA GLU A 75 -7.17 13.28 6.44
C GLU A 75 -5.73 13.29 5.94
N ASP A 76 -5.28 12.21 5.31
CA ASP A 76 -3.87 11.98 4.92
C ASP A 76 -2.87 12.36 6.05
N PRO A 77 -2.84 11.59 7.15
CA PRO A 77 -1.99 11.86 8.30
C PRO A 77 -0.48 11.71 8.01
N LEU A 78 -0.12 11.14 6.85
CA LEU A 78 1.27 10.91 6.45
C LEU A 78 1.89 12.14 5.77
N PHE A 79 1.10 12.86 4.97
CA PHE A 79 1.56 14.03 4.21
C PHE A 79 0.79 15.31 4.55
N GLY A 80 0.08 15.33 5.67
CA GLY A 80 -0.57 16.53 6.21
C GLY A 80 -1.73 17.05 5.34
N GLY A 81 -2.52 16.14 4.77
CA GLY A 81 -3.67 16.47 3.95
C GLY A 81 -3.38 16.68 2.45
N GLU A 82 -2.14 16.49 2.00
CA GLU A 82 -1.78 16.66 0.57
C GLU A 82 -2.57 15.71 -0.35
N ASN A 83 -2.83 14.48 0.12
CA ASN A 83 -3.48 13.42 -0.64
C ASN A 83 -4.87 13.07 -0.10
N THR A 84 -5.58 14.03 0.48
CA THR A 84 -6.94 13.81 0.97
C THR A 84 -7.91 13.52 -0.18
N PHE A 85 -8.72 12.48 0.00
CA PHE A 85 -9.82 12.12 -0.88
C PHE A 85 -11.12 12.76 -0.39
N TYR A 86 -11.98 13.16 -1.32
CA TYR A 86 -13.25 13.82 -1.04
C TYR A 86 -14.39 13.23 -1.86
N GLY A 87 -15.60 13.37 -1.32
CA GLY A 87 -16.84 13.06 -2.02
C GLY A 87 -17.32 11.63 -1.79
N ARG A 88 -18.63 11.49 -1.59
CA ARG A 88 -19.28 10.24 -1.19
C ARG A 88 -18.91 9.05 -2.06
N GLU A 89 -18.92 9.19 -3.39
CA GLU A 89 -18.60 8.07 -4.29
C GLU A 89 -17.17 7.53 -4.09
N ILE A 90 -16.22 8.43 -3.78
CA ILE A 90 -14.84 8.03 -3.52
C ILE A 90 -14.73 7.31 -2.17
N HIS A 91 -15.36 7.83 -1.12
CA HIS A 91 -15.36 7.18 0.19
C HIS A 91 -16.06 5.82 0.17
N GLU A 92 -17.14 5.66 -0.59
CA GLU A 92 -17.78 4.36 -0.84
C GLU A 92 -16.82 3.39 -1.53
N ALA A 93 -16.15 3.82 -2.61
CA ALA A 93 -15.19 2.98 -3.33
C ALA A 93 -14.01 2.55 -2.43
N ILE A 94 -13.52 3.46 -1.59
CA ILE A 94 -12.48 3.20 -0.59
C ILE A 94 -12.99 2.19 0.44
N HIS A 95 -14.20 2.38 0.98
CA HIS A 95 -14.78 1.45 1.94
C HIS A 95 -14.89 0.04 1.37
N GLU A 96 -15.37 -0.09 0.13
CA GLU A 96 -15.40 -1.39 -0.50
C GLU A 96 -13.99 -1.96 -0.73
N PHE A 97 -13.02 -1.13 -1.15
CA PHE A 97 -11.61 -1.52 -1.30
C PHE A 97 -11.06 -2.09 0.00
N VAL A 98 -11.23 -1.39 1.12
CA VAL A 98 -10.74 -1.84 2.42
C VAL A 98 -11.40 -3.16 2.83
N ASN A 99 -12.70 -3.35 2.57
CA ASN A 99 -13.36 -4.63 2.82
C ASN A 99 -12.73 -5.79 2.04
N LYS A 100 -12.29 -5.55 0.80
CA LYS A 100 -11.59 -6.55 -0.03
C LYS A 100 -10.19 -6.82 0.52
N VAL A 101 -9.46 -5.80 0.96
CA VAL A 101 -8.17 -5.94 1.65
C VAL A 101 -8.31 -6.76 2.93
N LYS A 102 -9.26 -6.41 3.81
CA LYS A 102 -9.56 -7.13 5.05
C LYS A 102 -9.95 -8.59 4.80
N SER A 103 -10.68 -8.85 3.71
CA SER A 103 -11.02 -10.21 3.30
C SER A 103 -9.78 -10.99 2.84
N GLY A 104 -8.84 -10.35 2.14
CA GLY A 104 -7.55 -10.94 1.75
C GLY A 104 -6.65 -11.21 2.95
N ALA A 105 -6.67 -10.32 3.96
CA ALA A 105 -5.95 -10.50 5.21
C ALA A 105 -6.41 -11.75 5.99
N ARG A 106 -7.68 -12.14 5.81
CA ARG A 106 -8.32 -13.33 6.39
C ARG A 106 -8.23 -14.58 5.51
N GLY A 107 -7.62 -14.50 4.32
CA GLY A 107 -7.46 -15.63 3.39
C GLY A 107 -8.77 -16.10 2.74
N LEU A 108 -9.72 -15.19 2.51
CA LEU A 108 -11.04 -15.52 1.98
C LEU A 108 -11.09 -15.57 0.43
N GLY A 109 -9.94 -15.56 -0.25
CA GLY A 109 -9.86 -15.63 -1.71
C GLY A 109 -9.68 -14.32 -2.51
N PRO A 110 -9.77 -13.08 -1.96
CA PRO A 110 -9.48 -11.86 -2.73
C PRO A 110 -8.09 -11.83 -3.35
N GLU A 111 -7.10 -12.48 -2.73
CA GLU A 111 -5.72 -12.59 -3.23
C GLU A 111 -5.62 -13.30 -4.59
N ARG A 112 -6.69 -13.97 -5.02
CA ARG A 112 -6.80 -14.67 -6.31
C ARG A 112 -7.56 -13.86 -7.37
N ARG A 113 -7.86 -12.59 -7.10
CA ARG A 113 -8.70 -11.74 -7.96
C ARG A 113 -8.00 -10.43 -8.29
N ILE A 114 -8.19 -9.97 -9.51
CA ILE A 114 -7.75 -8.63 -9.94
C ILE A 114 -8.81 -7.63 -9.49
N LYS A 115 -8.38 -6.56 -8.81
CA LYS A 115 -9.22 -5.39 -8.55
C LYS A 115 -8.79 -4.25 -9.44
N LEU A 116 -9.71 -3.83 -10.31
CA LEU A 116 -9.56 -2.65 -11.13
C LEU A 116 -10.04 -1.44 -10.32
N LEU A 117 -9.16 -0.47 -10.13
CA LEU A 117 -9.49 0.83 -9.57
C LEU A 117 -9.61 1.78 -10.77
N LEU A 118 -10.86 2.06 -11.16
CA LEU A 118 -11.16 2.99 -12.23
C LEU A 118 -11.44 4.35 -11.57
N GLY A 119 -10.66 5.35 -11.93
CA GLY A 119 -10.93 6.75 -11.59
C GLY A 119 -11.59 7.48 -12.77
N PRO A 120 -12.09 8.71 -12.53
CA PRO A 120 -12.39 9.65 -13.62
C PRO A 120 -11.14 10.02 -14.44
#